data_AF-A0A431LEI6-F1
#
_entry.id   AF-A0A431LEI6-F1
#
_cell.length_a   1.000
_cell.length_b   1.000
_cell.length_c   1.000
_cell.angle_alpha   90.00
_cell.angle_beta   90.00
_cell.angle_gamma   90.00
#
_symmetry.space_group_name_H-M   'P 1'
#
loop_
_entity.id
_entity.type
_entity.pdbx_description
1 polymer ?
#
loop_
_entity_poly.entity_id
_entity_poly.type
_entity_poly.pdbx_seq_one_letter_code
_entity_poly.pdbx_strand_id
1 'polypeptide(L)'
;MPPLPVSFNDALKKEYESLFAAAVVSEQGKRFAGPIIKTIVANKPRYQGVAERVGCPWWIVGIIHYIECHNDFSKHIHNGDPLAQKTKKRPANRPLTPGPWSWEESAYDALVNVRGLNKWKDWSIAGCLWQLEGYNGYGYRQYHPDVKTPYLWSMTNQYTKGKYIEVNQGGKWVVQWKPELVSQQLGLAAIMKLGFEQKVFS
;
A
#
# COMPACT_ATOMS: atom_id res chain seq x y z
N MET A 1 -5.94 -14.65 25.45
CA MET A 1 -6.10 -13.19 25.26
C MET A 1 -5.86 -12.87 23.80
N PRO A 2 -6.71 -12.06 23.13
CA PRO A 2 -6.39 -11.60 21.78
C PRO A 2 -5.10 -10.76 21.83
N PRO A 3 -4.25 -10.79 20.79
CA PRO A 3 -3.06 -9.96 20.76
C PRO A 3 -3.44 -8.49 20.85
N LEU A 4 -2.64 -7.72 21.60
CA LEU A 4 -2.84 -6.27 21.72
C LEU A 4 -2.81 -5.60 20.33
N PRO A 5 -3.58 -4.52 20.13
CA PRO A 5 -3.51 -3.76 18.90
C PRO A 5 -2.09 -3.21 18.71
N VAL A 6 -1.53 -3.41 17.52
CA VAL A 6 -0.21 -2.90 17.16
C VAL A 6 -0.33 -1.39 16.96
N SER A 7 0.53 -0.63 17.62
CA SER A 7 0.57 0.84 17.53
C SER A 7 1.92 1.31 17.01
N PHE A 8 1.93 2.30 16.11
CA PHE A 8 3.16 2.96 15.68
C PHE A 8 3.82 3.67 16.85
N ASN A 9 5.03 3.23 17.21
CA ASN A 9 5.83 3.76 18.31
C ASN A 9 7.31 3.86 17.88
N ASP A 10 8.16 4.42 18.74
CA ASP A 10 9.57 4.64 18.41
C ASP A 10 10.35 3.37 18.08
N ALA A 11 10.00 2.24 18.70
CA ALA A 11 10.63 0.96 18.41
C ALA A 11 10.28 0.48 16.99
N LEU A 12 9.00 0.53 16.63
CA LEU A 12 8.56 0.20 15.27
C LEU A 12 9.10 1.17 14.23
N LYS A 13 9.17 2.47 14.56
CA LYS A 13 9.78 3.46 13.69
C LYS A 13 11.22 3.11 13.33
N LYS A 14 12.05 2.82 14.35
CA LYS A 14 13.44 2.39 14.17
C LYS A 14 13.55 1.08 13.39
N GLU A 15 12.65 0.13 13.64
CA GLU A 15 12.59 -1.13 12.91
C GLU A 15 12.35 -0.88 11.41
N TYR A 16 11.31 -0.12 11.04
CA TYR A 16 11.02 0.21 9.65
C TYR A 16 12.18 0.93 8.96
N GLU A 17 12.77 1.93 9.61
CA GLU A 17 13.92 2.67 9.08
C GLU A 17 15.11 1.74 8.82
N SER A 18 15.39 0.86 9.77
CA SER A 18 16.51 -0.11 9.68
C SER A 18 16.27 -1.12 8.56
N LEU A 19 15.08 -1.71 8.48
CA LEU A 19 14.68 -2.63 7.42
C LEU A 19 14.75 -1.96 6.05
N PHE A 20 14.26 -0.72 5.92
CA PHE A 20 14.27 -0.01 4.66
C PHE A 20 15.67 0.39 4.20
N ALA A 21 16.52 0.84 5.14
CA ALA A 21 17.90 1.17 4.86
C ALA A 21 18.67 -0.06 4.34
N ALA A 22 18.50 -1.21 4.99
CA ALA A 22 19.14 -2.48 4.64
C ALA A 22 18.46 -3.25 3.49
N ALA A 23 17.28 -2.81 3.03
CA ALA A 23 16.55 -3.46 1.96
C ALA A 23 17.32 -3.41 0.64
N VAL A 24 17.52 -4.58 0.04
CA VAL A 24 18.06 -4.75 -1.31
C VAL A 24 16.96 -5.37 -2.17
N VAL A 25 16.56 -4.67 -3.23
CA VAL A 25 15.54 -5.15 -4.16
C VAL A 25 16.15 -6.18 -5.11
N SER A 26 15.50 -7.35 -5.23
CA SER A 26 15.95 -8.40 -6.13
C SER A 26 15.80 -8.00 -7.60
N GLU A 27 16.47 -8.71 -8.52
CA GLU A 27 16.31 -8.48 -9.97
C GLU A 27 14.86 -8.66 -10.45
N GLN A 28 14.14 -9.63 -9.89
CA GLN A 28 12.71 -9.79 -10.15
C GLN A 28 11.90 -8.59 -9.64
N GLY A 29 12.21 -8.11 -8.43
CA GLY A 29 11.61 -6.91 -7.86
C GLY A 29 11.82 -5.69 -8.73
N LYS A 30 13.04 -5.47 -9.24
CA LYS A 30 13.36 -4.37 -10.17
C LYS A 30 12.56 -4.47 -11.46
N ARG A 31 12.44 -5.67 -12.05
CA ARG A 31 11.65 -5.91 -13.27
C ARG A 31 10.18 -5.55 -13.11
N PHE A 32 9.58 -5.87 -11.97
CA PHE A 32 8.16 -5.54 -11.72
C PHE A 32 7.96 -4.09 -11.24
N ALA A 33 8.84 -3.57 -10.39
CA ALA A 33 8.72 -2.21 -9.85
C ALA A 33 9.00 -1.13 -10.91
N GLY A 34 9.94 -1.36 -11.83
CA GLY A 34 10.35 -0.37 -12.84
C GLY A 34 9.19 0.22 -13.66
N PRO A 35 8.35 -0.60 -14.33
CA PRO A 35 7.19 -0.12 -15.07
C PRO A 35 6.19 0.67 -14.20
N ILE A 36 5.97 0.22 -12.96
CA ILE A 36 5.05 0.88 -12.02
C ILE A 36 5.58 2.27 -11.65
N ILE A 37 6.85 2.38 -11.30
CA ILE A 37 7.51 3.65 -10.98
C ILE A 37 7.42 4.59 -12.18
N LYS A 38 7.68 4.10 -13.40
CA LYS A 38 7.55 4.90 -14.62
C LYS A 38 6.14 5.46 -14.79
N THR A 39 5.11 4.65 -14.57
CA THR A 39 3.70 5.09 -14.62
C THR A 39 3.39 6.11 -13.53
N ILE A 40 3.91 5.91 -12.31
CA ILE A 40 3.73 6.84 -11.20
C ILE A 40 4.36 8.21 -11.53
N VAL A 41 5.60 8.21 -12.00
CA VAL A 41 6.35 9.43 -12.35
C VAL A 41 5.70 10.17 -13.52
N ALA A 42 5.25 9.44 -14.55
CA ALA A 42 4.58 10.04 -15.71
C ALA A 42 3.29 10.78 -15.34
N ASN A 43 2.63 10.38 -14.25
CA ASN A 43 1.40 11.01 -13.75
C ASN A 43 1.62 11.87 -12.50
N LYS A 44 2.87 12.24 -12.19
CA LYS A 44 3.23 13.06 -11.02
C LYS A 44 2.34 14.28 -10.82
N PRO A 45 2.01 15.11 -11.84
CA PRO A 45 1.18 16.30 -11.61
C PRO A 45 -0.18 16.00 -10.98
N ARG A 46 -0.83 14.89 -11.38
CA ARG A 46 -2.13 14.46 -10.84
C ARG A 46 -2.01 14.02 -9.39
N TYR A 47 -0.99 13.20 -9.10
CA TYR A 47 -0.74 12.73 -7.74
C TYR A 47 -0.35 13.86 -6.80
N GLN A 48 0.44 14.81 -7.29
CA GLN A 48 0.88 15.97 -6.53
C GLN A 48 -0.30 16.86 -6.12
N GLY A 49 -1.23 17.15 -7.03
CA GLY A 49 -2.42 17.95 -6.70
C GLY A 49 -3.32 17.32 -5.63
N VAL A 50 -3.42 15.98 -5.59
CA VAL A 50 -4.11 15.28 -4.50
C VAL A 50 -3.30 15.31 -3.21
N ALA A 51 -2.01 15.00 -3.29
CA ALA A 51 -1.10 14.95 -2.15
C ALA A 51 -0.98 16.28 -1.40
N GLU A 52 -0.96 17.41 -2.10
CA GLU A 52 -0.95 18.74 -1.48
C GLU A 52 -2.20 18.98 -0.63
N ARG A 53 -3.37 18.50 -1.08
CA ARG A 53 -4.63 18.59 -0.33
C ARG A 53 -4.70 17.62 0.85
N VAL A 54 -4.05 16.45 0.73
CA VAL A 54 -3.99 15.43 1.79
C VAL A 54 -2.91 15.76 2.84
N GLY A 55 -1.85 16.44 2.43
CA GLY A 55 -0.67 16.70 3.25
C GLY A 55 0.29 15.50 3.33
N CYS A 56 0.48 14.76 2.23
CA CYS A 56 1.37 13.59 2.15
C CYS A 56 2.31 13.67 0.94
N PRO A 57 3.33 12.80 0.82
CA PRO A 57 4.18 12.74 -0.37
C PRO A 57 3.41 12.26 -1.61
N TRP A 58 3.59 12.92 -2.75
CA TRP A 58 2.86 12.60 -3.99
C TRP A 58 3.04 11.13 -4.44
N TRP A 59 4.23 10.56 -4.25
CA TRP A 59 4.52 9.19 -4.67
C TRP A 59 3.78 8.16 -3.80
N ILE A 60 3.39 8.49 -2.57
CA ILE A 60 2.51 7.63 -1.74
C ILE A 60 1.14 7.47 -2.40
N VAL A 61 0.58 8.56 -2.92
CA VAL A 61 -0.70 8.52 -3.66
C VAL A 61 -0.57 7.61 -4.88
N GLY A 62 0.55 7.69 -5.61
CA GLY A 62 0.82 6.82 -6.75
C GLY A 62 0.95 5.33 -6.39
N ILE A 63 1.62 5.02 -5.28
CA ILE A 63 1.73 3.64 -4.78
C ILE A 63 0.37 3.11 -4.32
N ILE A 64 -0.42 3.91 -3.59
CA ILE A 64 -1.79 3.55 -3.20
C ILE A 64 -2.67 3.32 -4.43
N HIS A 65 -2.55 4.18 -5.43
CA HIS A 65 -3.29 4.04 -6.68
C HIS A 65 -2.94 2.74 -7.43
N TYR A 66 -1.67 2.31 -7.35
CA TYR A 66 -1.25 1.03 -7.91
C TYR A 66 -1.90 -0.15 -7.17
N ILE A 67 -1.90 -0.13 -5.84
CA ILE A 67 -2.48 -1.19 -5.01
C ILE A 67 -3.96 -1.40 -5.31
N GLU A 68 -4.71 -0.30 -5.36
CA GLU A 68 -6.16 -0.35 -5.38
C GLU A 68 -6.72 -0.59 -6.79
N CYS A 69 -6.03 -0.10 -7.84
CA CYS A 69 -6.53 -0.25 -9.21
C CYS A 69 -5.44 -0.22 -10.30
N HIS A 70 -4.20 -0.60 -9.99
CA HIS A 70 -3.10 -0.70 -10.97
C HIS A 70 -2.86 0.61 -11.74
N ASN A 71 -3.01 1.76 -11.07
CA ASN A 71 -2.89 3.10 -11.65
C ASN A 71 -3.91 3.45 -12.74
N ASP A 72 -5.05 2.75 -12.79
CA ASP A 72 -6.13 3.02 -13.73
C ASP A 72 -7.00 4.20 -13.28
N PHE A 73 -6.84 5.34 -13.94
CA PHE A 73 -7.57 6.57 -13.66
C PHE A 73 -9.07 6.53 -14.04
N SER A 74 -9.53 5.46 -14.69
CA SER A 74 -10.96 5.24 -14.95
C SER A 74 -11.68 4.60 -13.74
N LYS A 75 -10.97 4.33 -12.64
CA LYS A 75 -11.48 3.65 -11.46
C LYS A 75 -11.33 4.48 -10.20
N HIS A 76 -12.22 4.23 -9.25
CA HIS A 76 -12.13 4.71 -7.88
C HIS A 76 -10.94 4.07 -7.16
N ILE A 77 -10.01 4.88 -6.66
CA ILE A 77 -8.91 4.41 -5.78
C ILE A 77 -9.43 3.81 -4.46
N HIS A 78 -10.72 3.91 -4.15
CA HIS A 78 -11.31 3.26 -2.98
C HIS A 78 -11.18 1.73 -3.00
N ASN A 79 -11.37 1.12 -4.17
CA ASN A 79 -11.52 -0.34 -4.34
C ASN A 79 -11.55 -0.82 -5.81
N GLY A 80 -11.22 0.06 -6.76
CA GLY A 80 -11.15 -0.26 -8.18
C GLY A 80 -12.48 -0.38 -8.92
N ASP A 81 -13.61 0.04 -8.34
CA ASP A 81 -14.86 0.15 -9.11
C ASP A 81 -14.79 1.30 -10.14
N PRO A 82 -15.56 1.23 -11.26
CA PRO A 82 -15.52 2.27 -12.29
C PRO A 82 -15.91 3.66 -11.77
N LEU A 83 -15.14 4.69 -12.14
CA LEU A 83 -15.32 6.09 -11.70
C LEU A 83 -16.68 6.70 -12.12
N ALA A 84 -17.32 6.12 -13.15
CA ALA A 84 -18.58 6.60 -13.70
C ALA A 84 -19.80 6.32 -12.80
N GLN A 85 -19.66 5.51 -11.75
CA GLN A 85 -20.75 5.11 -10.86
C GLN A 85 -20.24 5.03 -9.42
N LYS A 86 -21.13 5.18 -8.44
CA LYS A 86 -20.75 4.96 -7.04
C LYS A 86 -20.15 3.56 -6.83
N THR A 87 -19.21 3.47 -5.91
CA THR A 87 -18.63 2.19 -5.49
C THR A 87 -19.71 1.22 -5.01
N LYS A 88 -19.64 -0.03 -5.46
CA LYS A 88 -20.44 -1.16 -4.99
C LYS A 88 -19.66 -2.01 -4.01
N LYS A 89 -18.36 -2.22 -4.28
CA LYS A 89 -17.44 -2.84 -3.34
C LYS A 89 -17.25 -1.95 -2.12
N ARG A 90 -16.79 -2.53 -1.02
CA ARG A 90 -16.49 -1.77 0.20
C ARG A 90 -15.26 -0.88 -0.03
N PRO A 91 -15.24 0.38 0.43
CA PRO A 91 -16.38 1.13 1.00
C PRO A 91 -17.44 1.44 -0.07
N ALA A 92 -18.69 1.04 0.17
CA ALA A 92 -19.78 1.21 -0.81
C ALA A 92 -20.33 2.65 -0.79
N ASN A 93 -21.00 3.04 -1.87
CA ASN A 93 -21.67 4.32 -2.05
C ASN A 93 -20.76 5.55 -2.00
N ARG A 94 -19.50 5.43 -2.44
CA ARG A 94 -18.53 6.53 -2.54
C ARG A 94 -18.33 6.98 -3.99
N PRO A 95 -17.96 8.26 -4.23
CA PRO A 95 -18.01 9.39 -3.30
C PRO A 95 -19.44 9.70 -2.82
N LEU A 96 -19.57 10.38 -1.68
CA LEU A 96 -20.90 10.72 -1.12
C LEU A 96 -21.60 11.84 -1.91
N THR A 97 -20.83 12.73 -2.53
CA THR A 97 -21.34 13.83 -3.36
C THR A 97 -21.99 13.30 -4.64
N PRO A 98 -22.88 14.06 -5.30
CA PRO A 98 -23.36 13.73 -6.65
C PRO A 98 -22.21 13.73 -7.67
N GLY A 99 -22.27 12.84 -8.66
CA GLY A 99 -21.31 12.77 -9.77
C GLY A 99 -21.78 13.55 -11.01
N PRO A 100 -21.02 13.50 -12.12
CA PRO A 100 -19.76 12.76 -12.30
C PRO A 100 -18.60 13.36 -11.48
N TRP A 101 -17.59 12.55 -11.16
CA TRP A 101 -16.40 12.98 -10.43
C TRP A 101 -15.16 12.87 -11.32
N SER A 102 -14.25 13.80 -11.13
CA SER A 102 -12.85 13.60 -11.49
C SER A 102 -12.22 12.50 -10.63
N TRP A 103 -11.12 11.93 -11.10
CA TRP A 103 -10.36 10.96 -10.32
C TRP A 103 -9.80 11.61 -9.05
N GLU A 104 -9.39 12.88 -9.11
CA GLU A 104 -8.84 13.65 -8.02
C GLU A 104 -9.86 13.87 -6.88
N GLU A 105 -11.13 14.13 -7.21
CA GLU A 105 -12.21 14.23 -6.23
C GLU A 105 -12.46 12.89 -5.54
N SER A 106 -12.51 11.79 -6.31
CA SER A 106 -12.63 10.46 -5.74
C SER A 106 -11.42 10.11 -4.88
N ALA A 107 -10.21 10.46 -5.30
CA ALA A 107 -8.99 10.17 -4.57
C ALA A 107 -8.94 10.92 -3.24
N TYR A 108 -9.37 12.19 -3.23
CA TYR A 108 -9.50 12.94 -2.00
C TYR A 108 -10.51 12.28 -1.03
N ASP A 109 -11.71 11.87 -1.50
CA ASP A 109 -12.67 11.17 -0.64
C ASP A 109 -12.09 9.87 -0.06
N ALA A 110 -11.39 9.09 -0.86
CA ALA A 110 -10.76 7.85 -0.42
C ALA A 110 -9.69 8.09 0.65
N LEU A 111 -8.75 9.00 0.39
CA LEU A 111 -7.59 9.20 1.25
C LEU A 111 -7.94 9.99 2.51
N VAL A 112 -8.87 10.94 2.43
CA VAL A 112 -9.24 11.81 3.55
C VAL A 112 -10.48 11.30 4.29
N ASN A 113 -11.61 11.16 3.60
CA ASN A 113 -12.88 10.90 4.26
C ASN A 113 -13.06 9.43 4.68
N VAL A 114 -12.39 8.51 3.99
CA VAL A 114 -12.40 7.08 4.37
C VAL A 114 -11.16 6.71 5.18
N ARG A 115 -9.96 7.02 4.68
CA ARG A 115 -8.71 6.58 5.32
C ARG A 115 -8.18 7.55 6.37
N GLY A 116 -8.60 8.81 6.38
CA GLY A 116 -8.15 9.80 7.37
C GLY A 116 -6.67 10.16 7.27
N LEU A 117 -6.04 10.02 6.09
CA LEU A 117 -4.60 10.27 5.93
C LEU A 117 -4.21 11.72 6.21
N ASN A 118 -5.13 12.68 6.11
CA ASN A 118 -4.90 14.07 6.50
C ASN A 118 -4.63 14.26 8.01
N LYS A 119 -5.06 13.29 8.84
CA LYS A 119 -4.80 13.28 10.29
C LYS A 119 -3.41 12.71 10.63
N TRP A 120 -2.81 11.96 9.70
CA TRP A 120 -1.47 11.41 9.86
C TRP A 120 -0.40 12.47 9.57
N LYS A 121 0.63 12.55 10.42
CA LYS A 121 1.66 13.60 10.34
C LYS A 121 3.07 13.08 10.13
N ASP A 122 3.35 11.81 10.44
CA ASP A 122 4.69 11.24 10.25
C ASP A 122 4.84 10.68 8.83
N TRP A 123 5.23 11.52 7.88
CA TRP A 123 5.54 11.08 6.52
C TRP A 123 7.03 10.75 6.30
N SER A 124 7.75 10.39 7.37
CA SER A 124 9.06 9.74 7.24
C SER A 124 8.92 8.41 6.51
N ILE A 125 10.05 7.80 6.15
CA ILE A 125 10.09 6.46 5.56
C ILE A 125 9.33 5.45 6.42
N ALA A 126 9.52 5.46 7.74
CA ALA A 126 8.80 4.57 8.64
C ALA A 126 7.30 4.82 8.66
N GLY A 127 6.89 6.08 8.73
CA GLY A 127 5.46 6.40 8.77
C GLY A 127 4.75 6.11 7.44
N CYS A 128 5.44 6.27 6.32
CA CYS A 128 4.99 5.82 5.01
C CYS A 128 4.80 4.29 4.97
N LEU A 129 5.79 3.52 5.40
CA LEU A 129 5.73 2.06 5.44
C LEU A 129 4.63 1.55 6.39
N TRP A 130 4.44 2.21 7.54
CA TRP A 130 3.34 1.92 8.45
C TRP A 130 1.97 2.09 7.76
N GLN A 131 1.75 3.23 7.11
CA GLN A 131 0.49 3.47 6.40
C GLN A 131 0.25 2.46 5.28
N LEU A 132 1.29 2.14 4.50
CA LEU A 132 1.20 1.14 3.44
C LEU A 132 0.90 -0.25 4.02
N GLU A 133 1.59 -0.69 5.08
CA GLU A 133 1.29 -1.98 5.72
C GLU A 133 -0.17 -2.07 6.18
N GLY A 134 -0.69 -0.98 6.73
CA GLY A 134 -2.08 -0.87 7.17
C GLY A 134 -3.13 -1.07 6.07
N TYR A 135 -2.79 -0.99 4.77
CA TYR A 135 -3.71 -1.37 3.69
C TYR A 135 -4.03 -2.86 3.68
N ASN A 136 -3.04 -3.71 3.97
CA ASN A 136 -3.25 -5.15 4.14
C ASN A 136 -3.59 -5.52 5.59
N GLY A 137 -3.16 -4.70 6.54
CA GLY A 137 -3.35 -4.90 7.98
C GLY A 137 -2.13 -5.52 8.67
N TYR A 138 -2.09 -5.40 10.00
CA TYR A 138 -0.93 -5.72 10.84
C TYR A 138 -0.91 -7.16 11.37
N GLY A 139 -1.60 -8.09 10.71
CA GLY A 139 -1.72 -9.48 11.18
C GLY A 139 -0.37 -10.20 11.33
N TYR A 140 0.61 -9.90 10.47
CA TYR A 140 1.96 -10.45 10.62
C TYR A 140 2.60 -10.01 11.93
N ARG A 141 2.50 -8.73 12.28
CA ARG A 141 3.05 -8.20 13.54
C ARG A 141 2.41 -8.82 14.78
N GLN A 142 1.15 -9.24 14.69
CA GLN A 142 0.41 -9.85 15.80
C GLN A 142 0.66 -11.34 15.96
N TYR A 143 0.75 -12.08 14.85
CA TYR A 143 0.71 -13.55 14.87
C TYR A 143 2.01 -14.20 14.38
N HIS A 144 2.83 -13.49 13.58
CA HIS A 144 4.09 -13.97 12.99
C HIS A 144 5.15 -12.85 12.98
N PRO A 145 5.53 -12.26 14.13
CA PRO A 145 6.42 -11.09 14.19
C PRO A 145 7.84 -11.37 13.65
N ASP A 146 8.22 -12.64 13.56
CA ASP A 146 9.43 -13.16 12.92
C ASP A 146 9.40 -13.06 11.39
N VAL A 147 8.20 -13.02 10.78
CA VAL A 147 8.04 -12.86 9.33
C VAL A 147 7.60 -11.44 8.98
N LYS A 148 8.48 -10.71 8.27
CA LYS A 148 8.11 -9.41 7.74
C LYS A 148 7.08 -9.59 6.63
N THR A 149 6.00 -8.79 6.67
CA THR A 149 4.88 -9.00 5.75
C THR A 149 5.34 -8.96 4.29
N PRO A 150 5.04 -9.99 3.47
CA PRO A 150 5.38 -9.98 2.06
C PRO A 150 4.70 -8.84 1.30
N TYR A 151 3.58 -8.32 1.82
CA TYR A 151 2.90 -7.18 1.22
C TYR A 151 3.80 -5.92 1.15
N LEU A 152 4.67 -5.72 2.15
CA LEU A 152 5.69 -4.68 2.09
C LEU A 152 6.99 -5.19 1.48
N TRP A 153 7.48 -6.34 1.94
CA TRP A 153 8.90 -6.69 1.83
C TRP A 153 9.20 -7.77 0.79
N SER A 154 8.19 -8.38 0.16
CA SER A 154 8.41 -9.37 -0.90
C SER A 154 9.27 -8.81 -2.03
N MET A 155 10.15 -9.64 -2.58
CA MET A 155 11.17 -9.28 -3.56
C MET A 155 12.24 -8.29 -3.05
N THR A 156 12.40 -8.22 -1.73
CA THR A 156 13.60 -7.67 -1.06
C THR A 156 14.27 -8.76 -0.22
N ASN A 157 15.50 -8.53 0.21
CA ASN A 157 16.17 -9.39 1.19
C ASN A 157 15.52 -9.41 2.59
N GLN A 158 14.52 -8.56 2.86
CA GLN A 158 13.84 -8.49 4.17
C GLN A 158 12.73 -9.53 4.34
N TYR A 159 12.37 -10.27 3.27
CA TYR A 159 11.39 -11.34 3.28
C TYR A 159 11.92 -12.58 2.57
N THR A 160 11.65 -13.76 3.13
CA THR A 160 12.05 -15.04 2.53
C THR A 160 10.84 -15.92 2.20
N LYS A 161 10.03 -16.26 3.21
CA LYS A 161 8.86 -17.13 3.09
C LYS A 161 7.89 -16.90 4.25
N GLY A 162 6.70 -17.48 4.15
CA GLY A 162 5.63 -17.34 5.12
C GLY A 162 4.57 -16.35 4.64
N LYS A 163 3.41 -16.86 4.27
CA LYS A 163 2.29 -16.02 3.86
C LYS A 163 0.94 -16.56 4.27
N TYR A 164 -0.01 -15.65 4.44
CA TYR A 164 -1.41 -15.98 4.44
C TYR A 164 -1.90 -16.26 3.00
N ILE A 165 -2.74 -17.28 2.85
CA ILE A 165 -3.46 -17.59 1.62
C ILE A 165 -4.94 -17.76 1.92
N GLU A 166 -5.78 -17.40 0.96
CA GLU A 166 -7.18 -17.81 0.96
C GLU A 166 -7.29 -19.19 0.32
N VAL A 167 -7.92 -20.12 1.03
CA VAL A 167 -8.24 -21.45 0.51
C VAL A 167 -9.74 -21.67 0.57
N ASN A 168 -10.28 -22.29 -0.47
CA ASN A 168 -11.66 -22.73 -0.46
C ASN A 168 -11.74 -24.07 0.28
N GLN A 169 -12.48 -24.11 1.38
CA GLN A 169 -12.79 -25.32 2.13
C GLN A 169 -14.29 -25.56 2.07
N GLY A 170 -14.71 -26.49 1.21
CA GLY A 170 -16.11 -26.89 1.08
C GLY A 170 -17.05 -25.75 0.69
N GLY A 171 -16.63 -24.86 -0.22
CA GLY A 171 -17.41 -23.70 -0.66
C GLY A 171 -17.20 -22.43 0.17
N LYS A 172 -16.48 -22.51 1.31
CA LYS A 172 -16.16 -21.37 2.16
C LYS A 172 -14.70 -20.96 2.00
N TRP A 173 -14.47 -19.68 1.70
CA TRP A 173 -13.13 -19.11 1.71
C TRP A 173 -12.66 -18.89 3.15
N VAL A 174 -11.48 -19.42 3.49
CA VAL A 174 -10.83 -19.21 4.78
C VAL A 174 -9.37 -18.78 4.57
N VAL A 175 -8.88 -17.92 5.46
CA VAL A 175 -7.48 -17.48 5.44
C VAL A 175 -6.64 -18.48 6.25
N GLN A 176 -5.55 -18.97 5.67
CA GLN A 176 -4.62 -19.88 6.31
C GLN A 176 -3.19 -19.35 6.26
N TRP A 177 -2.49 -19.43 7.39
CA TRP A 177 -1.05 -19.25 7.44
C TRP A 177 -0.33 -20.43 6.78
N LYS A 178 0.65 -20.14 5.91
CA LYS A 178 1.53 -21.14 5.30
C LYS A 178 3.00 -20.68 5.44
N PRO A 179 3.77 -21.23 6.39
CA PRO A 179 5.14 -20.80 6.65
C PRO A 179 6.11 -21.10 5.49
N GLU A 180 5.81 -22.11 4.69
CA GLU A 180 6.69 -22.57 3.61
C GLU A 180 6.46 -21.87 2.27
N LEU A 181 5.34 -21.15 2.10
CA LEU A 181 5.03 -20.52 0.83
C LEU A 181 5.75 -19.17 0.66
N VAL A 182 6.23 -18.93 -0.55
CA VAL A 182 6.86 -17.66 -0.95
C VAL A 182 5.84 -16.79 -1.67
N SER A 183 5.77 -15.50 -1.33
CA SER A 183 4.92 -14.56 -2.05
C SER A 183 5.50 -14.26 -3.42
N GLN A 184 4.64 -14.28 -4.44
CA GLN A 184 4.96 -13.84 -5.80
C GLN A 184 4.48 -12.40 -6.07
N GLN A 185 3.82 -11.79 -5.09
CA GLN A 185 3.38 -10.40 -5.17
C GLN A 185 4.58 -9.48 -4.90
N LEU A 186 4.69 -8.41 -5.67
CA LEU A 186 5.68 -7.36 -5.44
C LEU A 186 5.40 -6.63 -4.12
N GLY A 187 6.40 -6.53 -3.25
CA GLY A 187 6.31 -5.76 -2.03
C GLY A 187 6.37 -4.25 -2.28
N LEU A 188 5.56 -3.47 -1.57
CA LEU A 188 5.50 -2.02 -1.77
C LEU A 188 6.78 -1.29 -1.34
N ALA A 189 7.52 -1.83 -0.37
CA ALA A 189 8.82 -1.30 0.01
C ALA A 189 9.84 -1.45 -1.12
N ALA A 190 9.69 -2.45 -2.00
CA ALA A 190 10.55 -2.59 -3.19
C ALA A 190 10.30 -1.46 -4.21
N ILE A 191 9.04 -1.08 -4.43
CA ILE A 191 8.68 0.08 -5.28
C ILE A 191 9.26 1.36 -4.67
N MET A 192 9.05 1.56 -3.37
CA MET A 192 9.52 2.74 -2.65
C MET A 192 11.05 2.84 -2.68
N LYS A 193 11.76 1.75 -2.33
CA LYS A 193 13.23 1.69 -2.32
C LYS A 193 13.81 2.01 -3.68
N LEU A 194 13.32 1.35 -4.73
CA LEU A 194 13.83 1.56 -6.08
C LEU A 194 13.54 2.98 -6.60
N GLY A 195 12.38 3.56 -6.26
CA GLY A 195 12.07 4.94 -6.63
C GLY A 195 12.99 5.99 -5.97
N PHE A 196 13.38 5.76 -4.71
CA PHE A 196 14.38 6.61 -4.04
C PHE A 196 15.81 6.38 -4.58
N GLU A 197 16.20 5.13 -4.86
CA GLU A 197 17.51 4.82 -5.47
C GLU A 197 17.66 5.44 -6.87
N GLN A 198 16.58 5.47 -7.65
CA GLN A 198 16.52 6.15 -8.95
C GLN A 198 16.39 7.67 -8.84
N LYS A 199 16.25 8.21 -7.62
CA LYS A 199 16.07 9.65 -7.33
C LYS A 199 14.84 10.25 -8.02
N VAL A 200 13.79 9.44 -8.21
CA VAL A 200 12.52 9.89 -8.79
C VAL A 200 11.43 10.10 -7.75
N PHE A 201 11.60 9.56 -6.53
CA PHE A 201 10.80 9.90 -5.36
C PHE A 201 11.57 10.87 -4.46
N SER A 202 10.86 11.89 -3.97
CA SER A 202 11.36 12.99 -3.15
C SER A 202 10.26 13.45 -2.21
#